data_AF-A0A373AZV4-F1
#
_entry.id   AF-A0A373AZV4-F1
#
_cell.length_a   1.000
_cell.length_b   1.000
_cell.length_c   1.000
_cell.angle_alpha   90.00
_cell.angle_beta   90.00
_cell.angle_gamma   90.00
#
_symmetry.space_group_name_H-M   'P 1'
#
loop_
_entity.id
_entity.type
_entity.pdbx_description
1 polymer ?
#
loop_
_entity_poly.entity_id
_entity_poly.type
_entity_poly.pdbx_seq_one_letter_code
_entity_poly.pdbx_strand_id
1 'polypeptide(L)'
;MVSPMRLYVEQEHLEKAQHYVAVLFSRGVDVSIEVAEKLNARFFRFHPELGLCADADGLWLCANGMKMQPDWKAEVPRLKRASLKSEMIARACHLTEKPKLIDATAGLGHDSLLMAYLGANVTLVERHPILFTLLESSKEQALQDAFLNSVVSRIDLVFSDSAQYLQQQAEQGNTVEVVYLDPMFPQRDQNQQAVKKQAQVKKQMQLLHMLLPEDGEMDLGDHLLGLAQKVAKRVVVKRPRLAVFLANQETTHQWLGDACRFDAYFQHERLD
;
A
#
# COMPACT_ATOMS: atom_id res chain seq x y z
N MET A 1 3.33 -2.14 -19.72
CA MET A 1 2.70 -3.47 -19.86
C MET A 1 3.49 -4.41 -18.95
N VAL A 2 2.83 -5.11 -18.03
CA VAL A 2 3.51 -6.04 -17.12
C VAL A 2 3.90 -7.28 -17.94
N SER A 3 5.11 -7.81 -17.75
CA SER A 3 5.55 -9.04 -18.42
C SER A 3 4.59 -10.20 -18.10
N PRO A 4 4.34 -11.13 -19.04
CA PRO A 4 3.50 -12.30 -18.79
C PRO A 4 3.93 -13.04 -17.53
N MET A 5 3.00 -13.28 -16.61
CA MET A 5 3.26 -13.98 -15.34
C MET A 5 2.66 -15.38 -15.33
N ARG A 6 3.21 -16.22 -14.47
CA ARG A 6 2.61 -17.51 -14.11
C ARG A 6 1.85 -17.39 -12.81
N LEU A 7 0.71 -18.06 -12.71
CA LEU A 7 -0.03 -18.26 -11.47
C LEU A 7 -0.04 -19.76 -11.15
N TYR A 8 0.71 -20.12 -10.12
CA TYR A 8 0.79 -21.49 -9.64
C TYR A 8 -0.38 -21.81 -8.70
N VAL A 9 -1.01 -22.97 -8.86
CA VAL A 9 -2.19 -23.36 -8.06
C VAL A 9 -2.23 -24.87 -7.84
N GLU A 10 -2.71 -25.32 -6.69
CA GLU A 10 -3.07 -26.74 -6.49
C GLU A 10 -4.46 -27.02 -7.07
N GLN A 11 -4.72 -28.24 -7.52
CA GLN A 11 -5.96 -28.58 -8.26
C GLN A 11 -7.24 -28.15 -7.52
N GLU A 12 -7.26 -28.23 -6.19
CA GLU A 12 -8.40 -27.86 -5.35
C GLU A 12 -8.75 -26.36 -5.35
N HIS A 13 -7.82 -25.50 -5.80
CA HIS A 13 -7.99 -24.05 -5.83
C HIS A 13 -8.08 -23.49 -7.26
N LEU A 14 -8.23 -24.35 -8.27
CA LEU A 14 -8.22 -23.97 -9.69
C LEU A 14 -9.27 -22.91 -10.05
N GLU A 15 -10.50 -23.03 -9.52
CA GLU A 15 -11.57 -22.05 -9.77
C GLU A 15 -11.20 -20.65 -9.24
N LYS A 16 -10.60 -20.60 -8.04
CA LYS A 16 -10.10 -19.36 -7.44
C LYS A 16 -8.97 -18.75 -8.28
N ALA A 17 -8.06 -19.56 -8.80
CA ALA A 17 -7.02 -19.11 -9.71
C ALA A 17 -7.60 -18.55 -11.03
N GLN A 18 -8.60 -19.21 -11.62
CA GLN A 18 -9.29 -18.72 -12.83
C GLN A 18 -9.96 -17.37 -12.59
N HIS A 19 -10.57 -17.18 -11.42
CA HIS A 19 -11.12 -15.89 -11.02
C HIS A 19 -10.03 -14.80 -10.98
N TYR A 20 -8.89 -15.05 -10.33
CA TYR A 20 -7.79 -14.09 -10.29
C TYR A 20 -7.21 -13.79 -11.68
N VAL A 21 -7.10 -14.78 -12.57
CA VAL A 21 -6.65 -14.54 -13.95
C VAL A 21 -7.63 -13.63 -14.69
N ALA A 22 -8.94 -13.85 -14.59
CA ALA A 22 -9.93 -12.99 -15.22
C ALA A 22 -9.86 -11.54 -14.70
N VAL A 23 -9.72 -11.38 -13.38
CA VAL A 23 -9.56 -10.06 -12.72
C VAL A 23 -8.28 -9.36 -13.19
N LEU A 24 -7.13 -10.05 -13.19
CA LEU A 24 -5.85 -9.52 -13.63
C LEU A 24 -5.85 -9.16 -15.12
N PHE A 25 -6.47 -10.00 -15.95
CA PHE A 25 -6.64 -9.74 -17.38
C PHE A 25 -7.47 -8.46 -17.63
N SER A 26 -8.56 -8.25 -16.86
CA SER A 26 -9.36 -7.02 -16.95
C SER A 26 -8.56 -5.75 -16.60
N ARG A 27 -7.40 -5.91 -15.94
CA ARG A 27 -6.47 -4.85 -15.56
C ARG A 27 -5.20 -4.81 -16.43
N GLY A 28 -5.20 -5.54 -17.55
CA GLY A 28 -4.10 -5.56 -18.51
C GLY A 28 -2.88 -6.36 -18.06
N VAL A 29 -3.06 -7.36 -17.20
CA VAL A 29 -2.00 -8.30 -16.79
C VAL A 29 -2.30 -9.69 -17.34
N ASP A 30 -1.46 -10.15 -18.27
CA ASP A 30 -1.57 -11.51 -18.81
C ASP A 30 -0.95 -12.52 -17.86
N VAL A 31 -1.77 -13.49 -17.43
CA VAL A 31 -1.38 -14.52 -16.46
C VAL A 31 -1.78 -15.90 -16.97
N SER A 32 -0.83 -16.83 -16.96
CA SER A 32 -1.06 -18.24 -17.31
C SER A 32 -1.10 -19.10 -16.06
N ILE A 33 -2.12 -19.97 -15.94
CA ILE A 33 -2.24 -20.89 -14.82
C ILE A 33 -1.31 -22.08 -15.03
N GLU A 34 -0.57 -22.45 -13.99
CA GLU A 34 0.22 -23.67 -13.93
C GLU A 34 -0.24 -24.49 -12.72
N VAL A 35 -0.85 -25.64 -12.97
CA VAL A 35 -1.30 -26.54 -11.90
C VAL A 35 -0.11 -27.32 -11.36
N ALA A 36 0.13 -27.21 -10.05
CA ALA A 36 1.16 -27.92 -9.34
C ALA A 36 0.56 -29.01 -8.45
N GLU A 37 1.29 -30.11 -8.26
CA GLU A 37 0.89 -31.16 -7.30
C GLU A 37 0.89 -30.63 -5.87
N LYS A 38 1.87 -29.77 -5.52
CA LYS A 38 2.00 -29.18 -4.18
C LYS A 38 2.82 -27.89 -4.18
N LEU A 39 2.27 -26.83 -3.61
CA LEU A 39 2.88 -25.51 -3.43
C LEU A 39 3.62 -25.40 -2.08
N ASN A 40 4.72 -26.14 -1.94
CA ASN A 40 5.55 -26.12 -0.74
C ASN A 40 6.84 -25.30 -0.91
N ALA A 41 7.62 -25.15 0.17
CA ALA A 41 8.89 -24.40 0.12
C ALA A 41 9.90 -24.94 -0.91
N ARG A 42 9.85 -26.25 -1.24
CA ARG A 42 10.68 -26.84 -2.29
C ARG A 42 10.21 -26.37 -3.67
N PHE A 43 8.91 -26.35 -3.93
CA PHE A 43 8.33 -25.86 -5.19
C PHE A 43 8.81 -24.44 -5.52
N PHE A 44 8.66 -23.50 -4.57
CA PHE A 44 9.05 -22.09 -4.79
C PHE A 44 10.57 -21.90 -4.96
N ARG A 45 11.41 -22.83 -4.50
CA ARG A 45 12.86 -22.79 -4.77
C ARG A 45 13.21 -23.22 -6.18
N PHE A 46 12.42 -24.10 -6.79
CA PHE A 46 12.59 -24.53 -8.17
C PHE A 46 11.92 -23.59 -9.18
N HIS A 47 11.10 -22.64 -8.70
CA HIS A 47 10.44 -21.60 -9.50
C HIS A 47 10.88 -20.22 -8.98
N PRO A 48 12.13 -19.80 -9.24
CA PRO A 48 12.69 -18.55 -8.69
C PRO A 48 12.12 -17.30 -9.36
N GLU A 49 11.57 -17.43 -10.56
CA GLU A 49 10.99 -16.33 -11.34
C GLU A 49 9.84 -15.64 -10.60
N LEU A 50 9.65 -14.35 -10.87
CA LEU A 50 8.51 -13.61 -10.34
C LEU A 50 7.21 -14.18 -10.90
N GLY A 51 6.29 -14.53 -10.02
CA GLY A 51 4.99 -15.05 -10.37
C GLY A 51 3.98 -14.89 -9.24
N LEU A 52 2.82 -15.46 -9.44
CA LEU A 52 1.73 -15.50 -8.49
C LEU A 52 1.48 -16.93 -8.02
N CYS A 53 0.87 -17.09 -6.86
CA CYS A 53 0.23 -18.35 -6.50
C CYS A 53 -1.08 -18.12 -5.77
N ALA A 54 -2.00 -19.07 -5.90
CA ALA A 54 -3.30 -19.02 -5.23
C ALA A 54 -3.46 -20.25 -4.33
N ASP A 55 -3.90 -20.02 -3.09
CA ASP A 55 -4.24 -21.07 -2.13
C ASP A 55 -5.51 -20.71 -1.35
N ALA A 56 -5.85 -21.48 -0.32
CA ALA A 56 -6.99 -21.23 0.56
C ALA A 56 -6.97 -19.80 1.14
N ASP A 57 -5.79 -19.26 1.45
CA ASP A 57 -5.61 -17.97 2.12
C ASP A 57 -5.61 -16.77 1.15
N GLY A 58 -5.61 -16.99 -0.17
CA GLY A 58 -5.73 -15.90 -1.14
C GLY A 58 -4.77 -15.98 -2.31
N LEU A 59 -4.54 -14.82 -2.91
CA LEU A 59 -3.53 -14.57 -3.93
C LEU A 59 -2.22 -14.10 -3.27
N TRP A 60 -1.11 -14.62 -3.76
CA TRP A 60 0.23 -14.29 -3.28
C TRP A 60 1.13 -13.91 -4.45
N LEU A 61 2.08 -13.02 -4.21
CA LEU A 61 3.26 -12.84 -5.06
C LEU A 61 4.37 -13.77 -4.59
N CYS A 62 5.05 -14.45 -5.51
CA CYS A 62 6.15 -15.35 -5.19
C CYS A 62 7.35 -15.17 -6.13
N ALA A 63 8.55 -15.36 -5.59
CA ALA A 63 9.81 -15.43 -6.33
C ALA A 63 10.91 -15.95 -5.39
N ASN A 64 11.98 -16.55 -5.90
CA ASN A 64 13.18 -16.91 -5.14
C ASN A 64 12.90 -17.68 -3.82
N GLY A 65 11.93 -18.61 -3.81
CA GLY A 65 11.55 -19.36 -2.61
C GLY A 65 10.78 -18.53 -1.56
N MET A 66 10.38 -17.31 -1.88
CA MET A 66 9.61 -16.41 -1.03
C MET A 66 8.18 -16.28 -1.58
N LYS A 67 7.21 -16.06 -0.67
CA LYS A 67 5.88 -15.59 -1.02
C LYS A 67 5.46 -14.43 -0.12
N MET A 68 4.64 -13.52 -0.61
CA MET A 68 4.05 -12.44 0.16
C MET A 68 2.62 -12.10 -0.31
N GLN A 69 1.83 -11.62 0.63
CA GLN A 69 0.55 -10.96 0.40
C GLN A 69 0.39 -9.84 1.43
N PRO A 70 -0.59 -8.93 1.27
CA PRO A 70 -1.03 -8.01 2.32
C PRO A 70 -1.68 -8.78 3.48
N ASP A 71 -0.88 -9.50 4.27
CA ASP A 71 -1.36 -10.39 5.33
C ASP A 71 -1.89 -9.58 6.53
N TRP A 72 -3.11 -9.05 6.38
CA TRP A 72 -3.78 -8.24 7.39
C TRP A 72 -4.17 -9.05 8.63
N LYS A 73 -4.32 -10.36 8.50
CA LYS A 73 -4.54 -11.27 9.63
C LYS A 73 -3.33 -11.36 10.54
N ALA A 74 -2.12 -11.37 9.97
CA ALA A 74 -0.88 -11.30 10.74
C ALA A 74 -0.71 -9.98 11.53
N GLU A 75 -1.42 -8.91 11.17
CA GLU A 75 -1.38 -7.62 11.89
C GLU A 75 -2.25 -7.58 13.14
N VAL A 76 -3.16 -8.55 13.37
CA VAL A 76 -4.09 -8.57 14.52
C VAL A 76 -3.38 -8.36 15.87
N PRO A 77 -2.22 -8.98 16.19
CA PRO A 77 -1.51 -8.72 17.44
C PRO A 77 -0.97 -7.29 17.59
N ARG A 78 -0.64 -6.62 16.48
CA ARG A 78 -0.28 -5.18 16.50
C ARG A 78 -1.53 -4.35 16.74
N LEU A 79 -2.63 -4.61 16.01
CA LEU A 79 -3.89 -3.88 16.16
C LEU A 79 -4.39 -3.91 17.60
N LYS A 80 -4.42 -5.08 18.25
CA LYS A 80 -4.87 -5.21 19.65
C LYS A 80 -4.06 -4.38 20.66
N ARG A 81 -2.80 -4.07 20.36
CA ARG A 81 -1.92 -3.24 21.21
C ARG A 81 -1.93 -1.77 20.81
N ALA A 82 -2.42 -1.45 19.62
CA ALA A 82 -2.46 -0.10 19.10
C ALA A 82 -3.53 0.74 19.81
N SER A 83 -3.22 2.02 20.00
CA SER A 83 -4.12 3.02 20.54
C SER A 83 -3.85 4.37 19.88
N LEU A 84 -4.82 5.28 19.94
CA LEU A 84 -4.69 6.65 19.44
C LEU A 84 -3.49 7.40 20.04
N LYS A 85 -3.08 7.05 21.27
CA LYS A 85 -1.94 7.68 21.97
C LYS A 85 -0.61 7.03 21.61
N SER A 86 -0.56 5.70 21.46
CA SER A 86 0.67 4.95 21.22
C SER A 86 1.15 5.05 19.77
N GLU A 87 0.21 5.18 18.82
CA GLU A 87 0.53 5.20 17.40
C GLU A 87 0.83 6.64 16.92
N MET A 88 2.02 6.86 16.39
CA MET A 88 2.41 8.16 15.87
C MET A 88 1.60 8.57 14.63
N ILE A 89 1.32 7.61 13.74
CA ILE A 89 0.44 7.82 12.58
C ILE A 89 -0.96 8.26 13.01
N ALA A 90 -1.45 7.75 14.15
CA ALA A 90 -2.76 8.10 14.67
C ALA A 90 -2.84 9.57 15.11
N ARG A 91 -1.78 10.05 15.76
CA ARG A 91 -1.65 11.45 16.17
C ARG A 91 -1.47 12.37 14.95
N ALA A 92 -0.61 11.98 14.00
CA ALA A 92 -0.35 12.75 12.78
C ALA A 92 -1.62 12.92 11.94
N CYS A 93 -2.40 11.86 11.76
CA CYS A 93 -3.63 11.85 10.99
C CYS A 93 -4.88 12.27 11.79
N HIS A 94 -4.73 12.73 13.04
CA HIS A 94 -5.85 13.16 13.89
C HIS A 94 -6.99 12.14 14.02
N LEU A 95 -6.65 10.86 14.22
CA LEU A 95 -7.64 9.78 14.19
C LEU A 95 -8.67 9.82 15.33
N THR A 96 -8.46 10.65 16.34
CA THR A 96 -9.46 10.93 17.39
C THR A 96 -10.79 11.42 16.83
N GLU A 97 -10.75 12.13 15.70
CA GLU A 97 -11.95 12.65 15.01
C GLU A 97 -12.56 11.66 14.01
N LYS A 98 -12.01 10.45 13.89
CA LYS A 98 -12.46 9.42 12.93
C LYS A 98 -12.60 9.98 11.50
N PRO A 99 -11.53 10.57 10.94
CA PRO A 99 -11.59 11.29 9.67
C PRO A 99 -11.96 10.40 8.49
N LYS A 100 -12.46 11.01 7.39
CA LYS A 100 -12.31 10.41 6.07
C LYS A 100 -10.89 10.68 5.60
N LEU A 101 -10.22 9.61 5.17
CA LEU A 101 -8.81 9.61 4.83
C LEU A 101 -8.60 8.98 3.48
N ILE A 102 -7.75 9.57 2.65
CA ILE A 102 -7.26 8.94 1.42
C ILE A 102 -5.80 8.53 1.66
N ASP A 103 -5.49 7.24 1.55
CA ASP A 103 -4.13 6.75 1.43
C ASP A 103 -3.80 6.67 -0.07
N ALA A 104 -3.05 7.67 -0.54
CA ALA A 104 -2.72 7.82 -1.96
C ALA A 104 -1.45 7.03 -2.35
N THR A 105 -0.96 6.16 -1.47
CA THR A 105 0.22 5.31 -1.70
C THR A 105 0.02 3.97 -1.01
N ALA A 106 -1.14 3.34 -1.25
CA ALA A 106 -1.65 2.22 -0.48
C ALA A 106 -0.63 1.09 -0.26
N GLY A 107 0.11 0.67 -1.30
CA GLY A 107 1.11 -0.40 -1.18
C GLY A 107 0.48 -1.70 -0.67
N LEU A 108 0.93 -2.19 0.49
CA LEU A 108 0.34 -3.38 1.15
C LEU A 108 -0.76 -3.02 2.17
N GLY A 109 -1.10 -1.74 2.32
CA GLY A 109 -2.23 -1.30 3.13
C GLY A 109 -2.11 -1.52 4.65
N HIS A 110 -0.92 -1.84 5.17
CA HIS A 110 -0.73 -2.10 6.60
C HIS A 110 -1.00 -0.88 7.49
N ASP A 111 -0.48 0.30 7.09
CA ASP A 111 -0.74 1.54 7.83
C ASP A 111 -2.20 1.97 7.70
N SER A 112 -2.79 1.79 6.52
CA SER A 112 -4.22 1.95 6.27
C SER A 112 -5.11 1.06 7.14
N LEU A 113 -4.79 -0.23 7.30
CA LEU A 113 -5.49 -1.16 8.19
C LEU A 113 -5.43 -0.67 9.64
N LEU A 114 -4.28 -0.19 10.08
CA LEU A 114 -4.11 0.39 11.42
C LEU A 114 -4.97 1.65 11.59
N MET A 115 -4.99 2.55 10.61
CA MET A 115 -5.81 3.77 10.66
C MET A 115 -7.30 3.44 10.70
N ALA A 116 -7.75 2.47 9.90
CA ALA A 116 -9.13 1.97 9.91
C ALA A 116 -9.48 1.30 11.25
N TYR A 117 -8.56 0.54 11.85
CA TYR A 117 -8.75 -0.07 13.17
C TYR A 117 -8.95 1.00 14.24
N LEU A 118 -8.19 2.08 14.16
CA LEU A 118 -8.28 3.23 15.07
C LEU A 118 -9.46 4.16 14.78
N GLY A 119 -10.27 3.87 13.76
CA GLY A 119 -11.59 4.45 13.55
C GLY A 119 -11.76 5.33 12.31
N ALA A 120 -10.74 5.52 11.49
CA ALA A 120 -10.88 6.26 10.23
C ALA A 120 -11.71 5.48 9.19
N ASN A 121 -12.33 6.22 8.28
CA ASN A 121 -12.81 5.67 7.00
C ASN A 121 -11.74 5.96 5.95
N VAL A 122 -11.16 4.92 5.36
CA VAL A 122 -9.94 5.01 4.56
C VAL A 122 -10.23 4.58 3.12
N THR A 123 -9.92 5.44 2.15
CA THR A 123 -9.85 5.08 0.74
C THR A 123 -8.40 4.81 0.38
N LEU A 124 -8.06 3.58 0.01
CA LEU A 124 -6.74 3.19 -0.50
C LEU A 124 -6.71 3.29 -2.01
N VAL A 125 -5.76 4.05 -2.53
CA VAL A 125 -5.53 4.19 -3.97
C VAL A 125 -4.23 3.46 -4.33
N GLU A 126 -4.34 2.49 -5.23
CA GLU A 126 -3.20 1.74 -5.76
C GLU A 126 -3.33 1.60 -7.28
N ARG A 127 -2.23 1.89 -8.00
CA ARG A 127 -2.18 1.91 -9.46
C ARG A 127 -1.66 0.62 -10.05
N HIS A 128 -0.88 -0.14 -9.28
CA HIS A 128 -0.26 -1.36 -9.78
C HIS A 128 -1.29 -2.50 -9.77
N PRO A 129 -1.62 -3.08 -10.95
CA PRO A 129 -2.73 -4.02 -11.07
C PRO A 129 -2.57 -5.28 -10.20
N ILE A 130 -1.34 -5.80 -10.08
CA ILE A 130 -1.05 -6.94 -9.22
C ILE A 130 -1.20 -6.58 -7.72
N LEU A 131 -0.66 -5.43 -7.28
CA LEU A 131 -0.77 -5.02 -5.87
C LEU A 131 -2.22 -4.74 -5.49
N PHE A 132 -2.97 -4.09 -6.37
CA PHE A 132 -4.39 -3.85 -6.16
C PHE A 132 -5.17 -5.16 -6.03
N THR A 133 -4.90 -6.15 -6.90
CA THR A 133 -5.55 -7.47 -6.82
C THR A 133 -5.19 -8.22 -5.53
N LEU A 134 -3.93 -8.10 -5.07
CA LEU A 134 -3.51 -8.65 -3.78
C LEU A 134 -4.25 -8.00 -2.60
N LEU A 135 -4.43 -6.67 -2.64
CA LEU A 135 -5.19 -5.93 -1.63
C LEU A 135 -6.67 -6.35 -1.59
N GLU A 136 -7.31 -6.51 -2.75
CA GLU A 136 -8.70 -7.01 -2.83
C GLU A 136 -8.82 -8.41 -2.24
N SER A 137 -7.93 -9.33 -2.64
CA SER A 137 -7.88 -10.69 -2.07
C SER A 137 -7.75 -10.65 -0.54
N SER A 138 -6.84 -9.83 -0.01
CA SER A 138 -6.67 -9.68 1.44
C SER A 138 -7.89 -9.07 2.13
N LYS A 139 -8.54 -8.08 1.51
CA LYS A 139 -9.77 -7.48 2.03
C LYS A 139 -10.92 -8.48 2.07
N GLU A 140 -11.11 -9.27 1.02
CA GLU A 140 -12.12 -10.33 0.97
C GLU A 140 -11.93 -11.36 2.08
N GLN A 141 -10.69 -11.82 2.30
CA GLN A 141 -10.37 -12.73 3.39
C GLN A 141 -10.62 -12.09 4.77
N ALA A 142 -10.20 -10.85 4.96
CA ALA A 142 -10.40 -10.12 6.21
C ALA A 142 -11.87 -9.80 6.50
N LEU A 143 -12.73 -9.69 5.47
CA LEU A 143 -14.18 -9.55 5.64
C LEU A 143 -14.83 -10.82 6.22
N GLN A 144 -14.22 -11.99 6.05
CA GLN A 144 -14.70 -13.24 6.66
C GLN A 144 -14.16 -13.46 8.08
N ASP A 145 -13.20 -12.65 8.53
CA ASP A 145 -12.61 -12.77 9.86
C ASP A 145 -13.43 -11.96 10.90
N ALA A 146 -13.82 -12.60 11.99
CA ALA A 146 -14.68 -12.01 13.01
C ALA A 146 -14.07 -10.76 13.69
N PHE A 147 -12.74 -10.67 13.78
CA PHE A 147 -12.06 -9.53 14.37
C PHE A 147 -11.86 -8.41 13.34
N LEU A 148 -11.47 -8.77 12.11
CA LEU A 148 -11.12 -7.78 11.08
C LEU A 148 -12.31 -7.24 10.30
N ASN A 149 -13.44 -7.95 10.22
CA ASN A 149 -14.59 -7.57 9.40
C ASN A 149 -14.99 -6.10 9.59
N SER A 150 -15.19 -5.67 10.84
CA SER A 150 -15.59 -4.30 11.16
C SER A 150 -14.51 -3.27 10.83
N VAL A 151 -13.23 -3.67 10.83
CA VAL A 151 -12.09 -2.82 10.49
C VAL A 151 -12.03 -2.59 8.99
N VAL A 152 -12.04 -3.68 8.21
CA VAL A 152 -11.91 -3.60 6.75
C VAL A 152 -13.16 -3.11 6.04
N SER A 153 -14.31 -3.13 6.73
CA SER A 153 -15.53 -2.45 6.26
C SER A 153 -15.40 -0.92 6.23
N ARG A 154 -14.40 -0.35 6.90
CA ARG A 154 -14.06 1.08 6.80
C ARG A 154 -13.01 1.37 5.73
N ILE A 155 -12.64 0.37 4.93
CA ILE A 155 -11.62 0.49 3.89
C ILE A 155 -12.29 0.38 2.53
N ASP A 156 -12.13 1.40 1.69
CA ASP A 156 -12.50 1.36 0.27
C ASP A 156 -11.24 1.23 -0.58
N LEU A 157 -11.29 0.39 -1.63
CA LEU A 157 -10.18 0.18 -2.55
C LEU A 157 -10.51 0.84 -3.88
N VAL A 158 -9.61 1.68 -4.38
CA VAL A 158 -9.73 2.36 -5.68
C VAL A 158 -8.53 2.02 -6.55
N PHE A 159 -8.81 1.36 -7.69
CA PHE A 159 -7.79 1.07 -8.70
C PHE A 159 -7.62 2.28 -9.60
N SER A 160 -6.62 3.11 -9.30
CA SER A 160 -6.34 4.34 -10.04
C SER A 160 -4.91 4.77 -9.83
N ASP A 161 -4.37 5.56 -10.75
CA ASP A 161 -3.23 6.42 -10.43
C ASP A 161 -3.65 7.48 -9.41
N SER A 162 -2.83 7.68 -8.38
CA SER A 162 -3.14 8.58 -7.27
C SER A 162 -3.20 10.04 -7.69
N ALA A 163 -2.38 10.46 -8.66
CA ALA A 163 -2.41 11.82 -9.17
C ALA A 163 -3.72 12.10 -9.90
N GLN A 164 -4.11 11.17 -10.79
CA GLN A 164 -5.37 11.23 -11.52
C GLN A 164 -6.56 11.23 -10.55
N TYR A 165 -6.54 10.35 -9.54
CA TYR A 165 -7.62 10.27 -8.55
C TYR A 165 -7.76 11.57 -7.75
N LEU A 166 -6.66 12.09 -7.20
CA LEU A 166 -6.67 13.34 -6.43
C LEU A 166 -7.09 14.53 -7.29
N GLN A 167 -6.65 14.59 -8.55
CA GLN A 167 -7.09 15.62 -9.49
C GLN A 167 -8.59 15.55 -9.74
N GLN A 168 -9.14 14.36 -9.98
CA GLN A 168 -10.57 14.16 -10.16
C GLN A 168 -11.36 14.59 -8.91
N GLN A 169 -10.89 14.24 -7.71
CA GLN A 169 -11.52 14.68 -6.47
C GLN A 169 -11.52 16.21 -6.35
N ALA A 170 -10.42 16.87 -6.72
CA ALA A 170 -10.32 18.33 -6.71
C ALA A 170 -11.28 18.99 -7.72
N GLU A 171 -11.37 18.45 -8.94
CA GLU A 171 -12.26 18.93 -10.00
C GLU A 171 -13.74 18.79 -9.61
N GLN A 172 -14.09 17.74 -8.87
CA GLN A 172 -15.44 17.51 -8.34
C GLN A 172 -15.75 18.36 -7.09
N GLY A 173 -14.76 19.09 -6.55
CA GLY A 173 -14.92 19.85 -5.32
C GLY A 173 -15.02 18.99 -4.06
N ASN A 174 -14.64 17.71 -4.14
CA ASN A 174 -14.63 16.82 -2.98
C ASN A 174 -13.48 17.20 -2.06
N THR A 175 -13.75 17.17 -0.75
CA THR A 175 -12.73 17.38 0.27
C THR A 175 -12.75 16.27 1.30
N VAL A 176 -11.58 15.93 1.82
CA VAL A 176 -11.37 14.97 2.91
C VAL A 176 -10.61 15.64 4.06
N GLU A 177 -10.70 15.07 5.24
CA GLU A 177 -9.98 15.58 6.40
C GLU A 177 -8.47 15.31 6.29
N VAL A 178 -8.09 14.15 5.75
CA VAL A 178 -6.68 13.75 5.63
C VAL A 178 -6.37 13.09 4.29
N VAL A 179 -5.24 13.46 3.68
CA VAL A 179 -4.55 12.61 2.69
C VAL A 179 -3.25 12.12 3.32
N TYR A 180 -2.99 10.83 3.22
CA TYR A 180 -1.78 10.17 3.68
C TYR A 180 -0.90 9.76 2.49
N LEU A 181 0.41 10.00 2.61
CA LEU A 181 1.43 9.70 1.61
C LEU A 181 2.63 8.99 2.27
N ASP A 182 3.02 7.83 1.75
CA ASP A 182 4.22 7.06 2.07
C ASP A 182 4.84 6.51 0.77
N PRO A 183 5.43 7.37 -0.07
CA PRO A 183 6.04 6.92 -1.32
C PRO A 183 7.18 5.94 -1.04
N MET A 184 7.04 4.69 -1.51
CA MET A 184 7.91 3.54 -1.19
C MET A 184 9.36 3.60 -1.74
N PHE A 185 9.69 4.63 -2.54
CA PHE A 185 10.89 4.68 -3.40
C PHE A 185 12.05 5.49 -2.79
N PRO A 186 13.32 5.22 -3.19
CA PRO A 186 14.49 5.49 -2.36
C PRO A 186 14.57 6.97 -2.02
N GLN A 187 14.44 7.23 -0.72
CA GLN A 187 14.57 8.57 -0.19
C GLN A 187 16.00 9.06 -0.40
N ARG A 188 16.13 10.35 -0.70
CA ARG A 188 17.41 11.04 -0.69
C ARG A 188 17.75 11.45 0.73
N ASP A 189 18.99 11.23 1.15
CA ASP A 189 19.51 11.79 2.37
C ASP A 189 19.74 13.31 2.19
N GLN A 190 20.16 13.98 3.25
CA GLN A 190 20.43 15.42 3.23
C GLN A 190 21.51 15.81 2.20
N ASN A 191 22.35 14.86 1.78
CA ASN A 191 23.40 15.06 0.76
C ASN A 191 22.92 14.69 -0.64
N GLN A 192 21.61 14.52 -0.84
CA GLN A 192 20.97 14.09 -2.09
C GLN A 192 21.41 12.70 -2.57
N GLN A 193 22.06 11.90 -1.72
CA GLN A 193 22.43 10.53 -2.03
C GLN A 193 21.25 9.61 -1.74
N ALA A 194 21.09 8.55 -2.53
CA ALA A 194 20.13 7.51 -2.19
C ALA A 194 20.45 6.98 -0.79
N VAL A 195 19.50 7.08 0.15
CA VAL A 195 19.65 6.52 1.49
C VAL A 195 19.93 5.03 1.30
N LYS A 196 21.13 4.59 1.69
CA LYS A 196 21.47 3.16 1.73
C LYS A 196 20.45 2.48 2.64
N LYS A 197 19.48 1.78 2.04
CA LYS A 197 18.53 0.93 2.77
C LYS A 197 19.36 -0.02 3.64
N GLN A 198 19.14 0.01 4.96
CA GLN A 198 19.69 -1.00 5.86
C GLN A 198 19.35 -2.37 5.27
N ALA A 199 20.39 -3.14 4.98
CA ALA A 199 20.38 -4.41 4.26
C ALA A 199 19.81 -5.59 5.08
N GLN A 200 18.69 -5.35 5.76
CA GLN A 200 17.93 -6.36 6.49
C GLN A 200 16.43 -6.20 6.21
N VAL A 201 16.10 -5.84 4.96
CA VAL A 201 14.71 -5.63 4.58
C VAL A 201 14.03 -6.99 4.43
N LYS A 202 12.98 -7.18 5.25
CA LYS A 202 12.10 -8.37 5.29
C LYS A 202 11.77 -8.84 3.85
N LYS A 203 11.78 -10.15 3.62
CA LYS A 203 11.51 -10.84 2.33
C LYS A 203 10.45 -10.19 1.42
N GLN A 204 9.41 -9.62 2.01
CA GLN A 204 8.35 -8.87 1.30
C GLN A 204 8.88 -7.72 0.44
N MET A 205 9.82 -6.92 0.95
CA MET A 205 10.36 -5.78 0.19
C MET A 205 11.23 -6.22 -0.99
N GLN A 206 11.89 -7.38 -0.90
CA GLN A 206 12.63 -7.93 -2.04
C GLN A 206 11.67 -8.30 -3.18
N LEU A 207 10.54 -8.92 -2.84
CA LEU A 207 9.50 -9.25 -3.82
C LEU A 207 8.86 -7.99 -4.43
N LEU A 208 8.59 -6.95 -3.62
CA LEU A 208 8.09 -5.67 -4.12
C LEU A 208 9.08 -4.99 -5.09
N HIS A 209 10.38 -5.05 -4.80
CA HIS A 209 11.42 -4.53 -5.70
C HIS A 209 11.52 -5.30 -7.02
N MET A 210 11.26 -6.61 -7.02
CA MET A 210 11.16 -7.38 -8.27
C MET A 210 9.91 -7.02 -9.07
N LEU A 211 8.80 -6.69 -8.40
CA LEU A 211 7.53 -6.34 -9.04
C LEU A 211 7.54 -4.94 -9.64
N LEU A 212 8.15 -3.96 -8.96
CA LEU A 212 8.14 -2.55 -9.31
C LEU A 212 9.47 -2.23 -10.04
N PRO A 213 9.47 -2.05 -11.38
CA PRO A 213 10.70 -1.84 -12.14
C PRO A 213 11.43 -0.56 -11.70
N GLU A 214 12.77 -0.59 -11.71
CA GLU A 214 13.62 0.58 -11.42
C GLU A 214 13.69 1.58 -12.60
N ASP A 215 13.37 1.12 -13.82
CA ASP A 215 13.64 1.85 -15.08
C ASP A 215 12.52 2.78 -15.57
N GLY A 216 11.35 2.77 -14.92
CA GLY A 216 10.34 3.83 -15.14
C GLY A 216 10.80 5.08 -14.41
N GLU A 217 10.64 6.28 -14.99
CA GLU A 217 10.90 7.55 -14.29
C GLU A 217 10.37 7.45 -12.87
N MET A 218 11.29 7.35 -11.90
CA MET A 218 10.95 6.97 -10.54
C MET A 218 10.20 8.13 -9.90
N ASP A 219 8.88 8.03 -9.95
CA ASP A 219 7.97 8.99 -9.37
C ASP A 219 8.15 9.00 -7.85
N LEU A 220 8.85 10.01 -7.34
CA LEU A 220 9.11 10.23 -5.92
C LEU A 220 7.84 10.61 -5.15
N GLY A 221 6.70 10.75 -5.84
CA GLY A 221 5.46 11.28 -5.29
C GLY A 221 5.51 12.79 -5.05
N ASP A 222 6.56 13.48 -5.53
CA ASP A 222 6.72 14.92 -5.30
C ASP A 222 5.53 15.73 -5.84
N HIS A 223 4.99 15.32 -6.99
CA HIS A 223 3.83 15.96 -7.59
C HIS A 223 2.51 15.67 -6.85
N LEU A 224 2.44 14.62 -6.01
CA LEU A 224 1.25 14.27 -5.24
C LEU A 224 0.97 15.26 -4.12
N LEU A 225 2.00 15.90 -3.53
CA LEU A 225 1.81 16.80 -2.39
C LEU A 225 0.87 17.96 -2.75
N GLY A 226 1.14 18.63 -3.88
CA GLY A 226 0.33 19.75 -4.34
C GLY A 226 -1.10 19.36 -4.71
N LEU A 227 -1.30 18.15 -5.25
CA LEU A 227 -2.64 17.62 -5.55
C LEU A 227 -3.39 17.27 -4.27
N ALA A 228 -2.72 16.63 -3.31
CA ALA A 228 -3.27 16.28 -2.01
C ALA A 228 -3.73 17.51 -1.22
N GLN A 229 -2.95 18.61 -1.25
CA GLN A 229 -3.32 19.87 -0.58
C GLN A 229 -4.57 20.54 -1.16
N LYS A 230 -4.95 20.23 -2.41
CA LYS A 230 -6.20 20.75 -3.01
C LYS A 230 -7.45 20.07 -2.47
N VAL A 231 -7.33 18.82 -2.02
CA VAL A 231 -8.46 17.98 -1.60
C VAL A 231 -8.50 17.70 -0.11
N ALA A 232 -7.42 17.94 0.63
CA ALA A 232 -7.32 17.60 2.05
C ALA A 232 -7.11 18.83 2.93
N LYS A 233 -7.80 18.86 4.07
CA LYS A 233 -7.51 19.84 5.14
C LYS A 233 -6.09 19.66 5.69
N ARG A 234 -5.62 18.40 5.73
CA ARG A 234 -4.28 18.01 6.16
C ARG A 234 -3.71 16.93 5.24
N VAL A 235 -2.49 17.11 4.77
CA VAL A 235 -1.69 16.07 4.11
C VAL A 235 -0.64 15.60 5.09
N VAL A 236 -0.55 14.29 5.33
CA VAL A 236 0.43 13.66 6.21
C VAL A 236 1.38 12.81 5.38
N VAL A 237 2.67 13.12 5.43
CA VAL A 237 3.70 12.42 4.65
C VAL A 237 4.63 11.66 5.60
N LYS A 238 4.73 10.33 5.44
CA LYS A 238 5.69 9.51 6.18
C LYS A 238 7.05 9.56 5.49
N ARG A 239 8.10 9.76 6.29
CA ARG A 239 9.50 9.82 5.83
C ARG A 239 10.42 9.13 6.84
N PRO A 240 11.57 8.57 6.44
CA PRO A 240 12.64 8.26 7.38
C PRO A 240 13.06 9.53 8.08
N ARG A 241 13.54 9.37 9.32
CA ARG A 241 13.89 10.49 10.20
C ARG A 241 14.77 11.54 9.51
N LEU A 242 15.76 11.11 8.72
CA LEU A 242 16.78 11.98 8.09
C LEU A 242 16.57 12.26 6.60
N ALA A 243 15.48 11.76 6.00
CA ALA A 243 15.21 12.01 4.59
C ALA A 243 14.84 13.49 4.33
N VAL A 244 15.12 14.01 3.15
CA VAL A 244 14.62 15.34 2.73
C VAL A 244 13.08 15.39 2.74
N PHE A 245 12.51 16.58 2.79
CA PHE A 245 11.05 16.77 2.66
C PHE A 245 10.55 16.37 1.27
N LEU A 246 9.30 15.93 1.19
CA LEU A 246 8.66 15.62 -0.09
C LEU A 246 8.53 16.92 -0.92
N ALA A 247 8.81 16.85 -2.22
CA ALA A 247 8.85 18.01 -3.12
C ALA A 247 9.78 19.16 -2.66
N ASN A 248 10.75 18.89 -1.76
CA ASN A 248 11.57 19.88 -1.07
C ASN A 248 10.76 20.99 -0.37
N GLN A 249 9.51 20.70 0.01
CA GLN A 249 8.65 21.65 0.70
C GLN A 249 8.75 21.42 2.20
N GLU A 250 9.32 22.38 2.94
CA GLU A 250 9.43 22.28 4.39
C GLU A 250 8.07 22.42 5.09
N THR A 251 7.97 21.83 6.30
CA THR A 251 6.85 22.06 7.20
C THR A 251 7.33 22.25 8.63
N THR A 252 6.62 23.09 9.38
CA THR A 252 6.84 23.33 10.81
C THR A 252 6.10 22.32 11.70
N HIS A 253 5.22 21.50 11.15
CA HIS A 253 4.42 20.52 11.90
C HIS A 253 4.89 19.11 11.59
N GLN A 254 5.54 18.49 12.58
CA GLN A 254 6.12 17.15 12.44
C GLN A 254 5.90 16.31 13.69
N TRP A 255 5.81 15.00 13.49
CA TRP A 255 5.92 14.00 14.56
C TRP A 255 7.18 13.17 14.33
N LEU A 256 8.13 13.27 15.26
CA LEU A 256 9.43 12.63 15.15
C LEU A 256 9.46 11.31 15.94
N GLY A 257 9.83 10.23 15.28
CA GLY A 257 10.19 8.95 15.92
C GLY A 257 11.65 8.60 15.64
N ASP A 258 12.07 7.41 16.10
CA ASP A 258 13.47 7.00 15.99
C ASP A 258 13.87 6.61 14.56
N ALA A 259 13.01 5.87 13.86
CA ALA A 259 13.26 5.42 12.49
C ALA A 259 12.59 6.31 11.42
N CYS A 260 11.38 6.79 11.71
CA CYS A 260 10.57 7.58 10.79
C CYS A 260 10.00 8.82 11.46
N ARG A 261 9.50 9.74 10.65
CA ARG A 261 8.73 10.91 11.04
C ARG A 261 7.51 11.05 10.14
N PHE A 262 6.56 11.88 10.57
CA PHE A 262 5.42 12.31 9.78
C PHE A 262 5.45 13.83 9.63
N ASP A 263 5.47 14.31 8.39
CA ASP A 263 5.43 15.73 8.02
C ASP A 263 3.96 16.11 7.70
N ALA A 264 3.42 17.17 8.30
CA ALA A 264 2.07 17.64 8.00
C ALA A 264 2.06 18.92 7.16
N TYR A 265 1.25 18.93 6.11
CA TYR A 265 0.99 20.09 5.28
C TYR A 265 -0.50 20.42 5.34
N PHE A 266 -0.85 21.69 5.33
CA PHE A 266 -2.24 22.12 5.43
C PHE A 266 -2.67 22.78 4.12
N GLN A 267 -3.98 22.74 3.85
CA GLN A 267 -4.54 23.45 2.72
C GLN A 267 -4.19 24.94 2.84
N HIS A 268 -3.72 25.56 1.75
CA HIS A 268 -3.55 27.01 1.72
C HIS A 268 -4.93 27.65 1.89
N GLU A 269 -5.05 28.61 2.81
CA GLU A 269 -6.26 29.43 2.90
C GLU A 269 -6.55 29.98 1.50
N ARG A 270 -7.73 29.67 0.96
CA ARG A 270 -8.26 30.38 -0.19
C ARG A 270 -8.42 31.82 0.29
N LEU A 271 -7.47 32.68 -0.08
CA LEU A 271 -7.72 34.10 -0.15
C LEU A 271 -8.73 34.25 -1.29
N ASP A 272 -10.01 34.27 -0.93
CA ASP A 272 -11.11 34.61 -1.82
C ASP A 272 -10.90 36.02 -2.42
#